data_AF-V5H6H9-F1
#
_entry.id   AF-V5H6H9-F1
#
_cell.length_a   1.000
_cell.length_b   1.000
_cell.length_c   1.000
_cell.angle_alpha   90.00
_cell.angle_beta   90.00
_cell.angle_gamma   90.00
#
_symmetry.space_group_name_H-M   'P 1'
#
loop_
_entity.id
_entity.type
_entity.pdbx_description
1 polymer ?
#
loop_
_entity_poly.entity_id
_entity_poly.type
_entity_poly.pdbx_seq_one_letter_code
_entity_poly.pdbx_strand_id
1 'polypeptide(L)' 'MAGRLSSWAGLFILVVAANVFLTYGKQYRRSFVIDYENNCFLKDGEPFQIISGSMHYYRTLPEQWEERL' A
#
# COMPACT_ATOMS: atom_id res chain seq x y z
N MET A 1 9.14 46.18 11.08
CA MET A 1 9.42 45.14 12.10
C MET A 1 8.26 44.15 12.10
N ALA A 2 8.57 42.88 11.80
CA ALA A 2 7.74 41.67 11.86
C ALA A 2 6.29 41.73 11.31
N GLY A 3 6.12 41.31 10.05
CA GLY A 3 4.80 40.97 9.49
C GLY A 3 4.25 39.73 10.18
N ARG A 4 3.17 39.91 10.95
CA ARG A 4 2.47 38.84 11.67
C ARG A 4 1.83 37.90 10.65
N LEU A 5 2.43 36.73 10.43
CA LEU A 5 1.85 35.66 9.61
C LEU A 5 0.37 35.48 10.01
N SER A 6 -0.54 35.49 9.04
CA SER A 6 -1.96 35.31 9.29
C SER A 6 -2.16 33.98 10.04
N SER A 7 -2.92 34.00 11.14
CA SER A 7 -3.11 32.86 12.05
C SER A 7 -3.53 31.56 11.35
N TRP A 8 -4.12 31.69 10.15
CA TRP A 8 -4.62 30.60 9.32
C TRP A 8 -3.50 29.90 8.54
N ALA A 9 -2.45 30.62 8.12
CA ALA A 9 -1.30 30.03 7.43
C ALA A 9 -0.50 29.11 8.38
N GLY A 10 -0.34 29.51 9.65
CA GLY A 10 0.31 28.69 10.66
C GLY A 10 -0.45 27.41 11.00
N LEU A 11 -1.78 27.49 11.11
CA LEU A 11 -2.65 26.33 11.33
C LEU A 11 -2.56 25.35 10.15
N PHE A 12 -2.59 25.86 8.92
CA PHE A 12 -2.48 25.05 7.71
C PHE A 12 -1.14 24.30 7.65
N ILE A 13 -0.03 24.99 7.93
CA ILE A 13 1.30 24.37 7.99
C ILE A 13 1.35 23.28 9.08
N LEU A 14 0.76 23.52 10.25
CA LEU A 14 0.69 22.52 11.33
C LEU A 14 -0.12 21.28 10.94
N VAL A 15 -1.27 21.46 10.29
CA VAL A 15 -2.10 20.34 9.83
C VAL A 15 -1.36 19.52 8.78
N VAL A 16 -0.70 20.18 7.81
CA VAL A 16 0.09 19.50 6.79
C VAL A 16 1.27 18.76 7.42
N ALA A 17 2.03 19.41 8.31
CA ALA A 17 3.17 18.79 9.00
C ALA A 17 2.73 17.59 9.86
N ALA A 18 1.59 17.68 10.55
CA ALA A 18 1.04 16.57 11.31
C ALA A 18 0.63 15.40 10.41
N ASN A 19 -0.03 15.66 9.28
CA ASN A 19 -0.39 14.60 8.33
C ASN A 19 0.83 13.94 7.71
N VAL A 20 1.86 14.73 7.36
CA VAL A 20 3.15 14.20 6.89
C VAL A 20 3.79 13.33 7.98
N PHE A 21 3.87 13.80 9.21
CA PHE A 21 4.43 13.03 10.33
C PHE A 21 3.68 11.72 10.61
N LEU A 22 2.33 11.76 10.60
CA LEU A 22 1.48 10.60 10.81
C LEU A 22 1.60 9.55 9.68
N THR A 23 1.94 9.96 8.46
CA THR A 23 2.08 9.07 7.31
C THR A 23 3.52 8.59 7.08
N TYR A 24 4.52 9.35 7.54
CA TYR A 24 5.95 9.07 7.31
C TYR A 24 6.44 7.74 7.90
N GLY A 25 5.78 7.26 8.97
CA GLY A 25 6.18 6.08 9.74
C GLY A 25 5.41 4.80 9.43
N LYS A 26 4.52 4.78 8.43
CA LYS A 26 3.74 3.57 8.11
C LYS A 26 4.64 2.54 7.42
N GLN A 27 5.45 1.84 8.21
CA GLN A 27 6.28 0.74 7.74
C GLN A 27 5.37 -0.44 7.40
N TYR A 28 4.95 -0.52 6.13
CA TYR A 28 4.26 -1.68 5.61
C TYR A 28 5.22 -2.87 5.59
N ARG A 29 5.19 -3.69 6.65
CA ARG A 29 5.82 -5.01 6.61
C ARG A 29 5.05 -5.83 5.59
N ARG A 30 5.78 -6.42 4.64
CA ARG A 30 5.20 -7.34 3.66
C ARG A 30 4.46 -8.46 4.39
N SER A 31 3.16 -8.58 4.18
CA SER A 31 2.34 -9.59 4.82
C SER A 31 1.21 -10.05 3.92
N PHE A 32 0.82 -11.31 4.09
CA PHE A 32 -0.32 -11.90 3.43
C PHE A 32 -1.06 -12.76 4.44
N VAL A 33 -2.30 -12.38 4.76
CA VAL A 33 -3.08 -12.97 5.87
C VAL A 33 -4.47 -13.35 5.37
N ILE A 34 -5.02 -14.43 5.94
CA ILE A 34 -6.42 -14.82 5.76
C ILE A 34 -7.23 -14.13 6.86
N ASP A 35 -8.13 -13.23 6.48
CA ASP A 35 -9.07 -12.59 7.38
C ASP A 35 -10.39 -13.37 7.37
N TYR A 36 -10.55 -14.22 8.39
CA TYR A 36 -11.74 -15.05 8.55
C TYR A 36 -12.97 -14.25 8.98
N GLU A 37 -12.81 -13.12 9.67
CA GLU A 37 -13.93 -12.29 10.13
C GLU A 37 -14.59 -11.57 8.96
N ASN A 38 -13.77 -11.05 8.04
CA ASN A 38 -14.22 -10.32 6.85
C ASN A 38 -14.25 -11.18 5.58
N ASN A 39 -13.96 -12.48 5.69
CA ASN A 39 -13.94 -13.45 4.59
C ASN A 39 -13.14 -12.96 3.36
N CYS A 40 -11.94 -12.43 3.59
CA CYS A 40 -11.07 -11.92 2.54
C CYS A 40 -9.60 -12.20 2.82
N PHE A 41 -8.73 -11.92 1.84
CA PHE A 41 -7.29 -11.86 2.09
C PHE A 41 -6.89 -10.44 2.40
N LEU A 42 -5.90 -10.26 3.26
CA LEU A 42 -5.22 -8.98 3.47
C LEU A 42 -3.83 -9.05 2.86
N LYS A 43 -3.52 -8.13 1.95
CA LYS A 43 -2.17 -7.89 1.47
C LYS A 43 -1.66 -6.62 2.13
N ASP A 44 -0.62 -6.77 2.93
CA ASP A 44 0.01 -5.68 3.66
C ASP A 44 -0.94 -4.98 4.65
N GLY A 45 -2.08 -5.60 5.00
CA GLY A 45 -3.10 -5.03 5.90
C GLY A 45 -4.30 -4.40 5.19
N GLU A 46 -4.32 -4.40 3.86
CA GLU A 46 -5.46 -3.94 3.05
C GLU A 46 -6.18 -5.13 2.38
N PRO A 47 -7.52 -5.10 2.21
CA PRO A 47 -8.26 -6.14 1.49
C PRO A 47 -7.71 -6.40 0.08
N PHE A 48 -7.57 -7.68 -0.27
CA PHE A 48 -6.97 -8.14 -1.51
C PHE A 48 -7.76 -9.29 -2.13
N GLN A 49 -7.98 -9.20 -3.44
CA GLN A 49 -8.62 -10.23 -4.24
C GLN A 49 -7.59 -10.92 -5.14
N ILE A 50 -7.52 -12.25 -5.06
CA ILE A 50 -6.70 -13.05 -5.98
C ILE A 50 -7.48 -13.26 -7.28
N ILE A 51 -6.92 -12.82 -8.39
CA ILE A 51 -7.34 -13.19 -9.75
C ILE A 51 -6.17 -13.94 -10.37
N SER A 52 -6.36 -15.23 -10.67
CA SER A 52 -5.26 -16.12 -11.07
C SER A 52 -5.65 -16.94 -12.30
N GLY A 53 -4.63 -17.32 -13.08
CA GLY A 53 -4.73 -18.26 -14.19
C GLY A 53 -3.85 -19.49 -13.93
N SER A 54 -4.26 -20.65 -14.44
CA SER A 54 -3.47 -21.87 -14.30
C SER A 54 -2.33 -21.93 -15.32
N MET A 55 -1.10 -22.04 -14.84
CA MET A 55 0.07 -22.38 -15.65
C MET A 55 0.70 -23.67 -15.10
N HIS A 56 0.85 -24.68 -15.96
CA HIS A 56 1.54 -25.92 -15.61
C HIS A 56 3.01 -25.83 -16.06
N TYR A 57 3.94 -25.58 -15.14
CA TYR A 57 5.36 -25.36 -15.45
C TYR A 57 5.97 -26.47 -16.31
N TYR A 58 5.59 -27.73 -16.09
CA TYR A 58 6.13 -28.88 -16.81
C TYR A 58 5.54 -29.06 -18.22
N ARG A 59 4.47 -28.34 -18.58
CA ARG A 59 3.86 -28.35 -19.92
C ARG A 59 4.34 -27.20 -20.81
N THR A 60 5.21 -26.36 -20.28
CA THR A 60 5.72 -25.16 -20.95
C THR A 60 7.23 -25.19 -20.86
N LEU A 61 7.93 -25.06 -21.99
CA LEU A 61 9.39 -25.00 -21.97
C LEU A 61 9.86 -23.77 -21.17
N PRO A 62 10.98 -23.84 -20.43
CA PRO A 62 11.50 -22.71 -19.64
C PRO A 62 11.67 -21.43 -20.46
N GLU A 63 12.08 -21.55 -21.72
CA GLU A 63 12.27 -20.44 -22.65
C GLU A 63 10.95 -19.73 -23.00
N GLN A 64 9.80 -20.38 -22.81
CA GLN A 64 8.46 -19.83 -23.09
C GLN A 64 7.78 -19.26 -21.84
N TRP A 65 8.41 -19.33 -20.66
CA TRP A 65 7.77 -18.88 -19.42
C TRP A 65 7.58 -17.36 -19.38
N GLU A 66 8.54 -16.59 -19.88
CA GLU A 66 8.47 -15.12 -19.90
C GLU A 66 7.28 -14.60 -20.70
N GLU A 67 6.93 -15.25 -21.82
CA GLU A 67 5.78 -14.86 -22.64
C GLU A 67 4.42 -15.24 -22.03
N ARG A 68 4.43 -16.15 -21.03
CA ARG A 68 3.22 -16.79 -20.50
C ARG A 68 2.91 -16.42 -19.06
N LEU A 69 3.80 -15.71 -18.38
CA LEU A 69 3.67 -15.17 -17.01
C LEU A 69 3.38 -13.67 -17.04
#